data_AF-A0A5R9G3W6-F1
#
_entry.id   AF-A0A5R9G3W6-F1
#
_cell.length_a   1.000
_cell.length_b   1.000
_cell.length_c   1.000
_cell.angle_alpha   90.00
_cell.angle_beta   90.00
_cell.angle_gamma   90.00
#
_symmetry.space_group_name_H-M   'P 1'
#
loop_
_entity.id
_entity.type
_entity.pdbx_description
1 polymer ?
#
loop_
_entity_poly.entity_id
_entity_poly.type
_entity_poly.pdbx_seq_one_letter_code
_entity_poly.pdbx_strand_id
1 'polypeptide(L)'
;MASEDEQSVDDMFAELPEDGRRTLEQIGMGLPELRRMAAGEGGMRQVRGILSEFTAKADPRQPGGDEGPAQRTAVWPWLRLLLAAVAGFVVCELSTLVLGGVLSLLVGVLCGVGVIFAALGTRESRGGLVLRWLMVAAYYVLIFVASYTTQEWYMQLRGVEQTVTITAPSHQWAHGTRQTYCRVRLPDGSVHQVFRNREDCADRVGAKSTAVVDSSGRFRPFLGSKSDIGDTAETAVSLGAAAVLVLAPAGAVAMGRVPPVRRSRNDRASGTAA
;
A
#
# COMPACT_ATOMS: atom_id res chain seq x y z
N MET A 1 51.25 -33.81 22.12
CA MET A 1 49.87 -33.38 21.86
C MET A 1 49.94 -31.92 21.46
N ALA A 2 49.88 -31.62 20.15
CA ALA A 2 49.92 -30.27 19.62
C ALA A 2 48.48 -29.76 19.53
N SER A 3 48.19 -28.63 20.18
CA SER A 3 46.86 -28.02 20.23
C SER A 3 46.53 -27.34 18.91
N GLU A 4 45.48 -27.81 18.24
CA GLU A 4 44.99 -27.35 16.93
C GLU A 4 44.29 -25.96 16.94
N ASP A 5 44.55 -25.10 17.93
CA ASP A 5 43.79 -23.84 18.13
C ASP A 5 44.67 -22.59 18.37
N GLU A 6 45.89 -22.55 17.85
CA GLU A 6 46.72 -21.34 17.82
C GLU A 6 46.64 -20.64 16.45
N GLN A 7 45.43 -20.24 16.06
CA GLN A 7 45.25 -19.35 14.90
C GLN A 7 46.01 -18.05 15.17
N SER A 8 46.97 -17.72 14.30
CA SER A 8 47.86 -16.59 14.52
C SER A 8 47.12 -15.26 14.34
N VAL A 9 47.61 -14.18 14.95
CA VAL A 9 47.06 -12.83 14.75
C VAL A 9 47.08 -12.43 13.28
N ASP A 10 48.06 -12.93 12.54
CA ASP A 10 48.22 -12.66 11.12
C ASP A 10 47.12 -13.32 10.30
N ASP A 11 46.77 -14.56 10.64
CA ASP A 11 45.67 -15.29 9.99
C ASP A 11 44.33 -14.64 10.30
N MET A 12 44.09 -14.28 11.57
CA MET A 12 42.85 -13.60 11.97
C MET A 12 42.72 -12.19 11.34
N PHE A 13 43.84 -11.48 11.14
CA PHE A 13 43.81 -10.20 10.46
C PHE A 13 43.65 -10.34 8.94
N ALA A 14 44.20 -11.39 8.34
CA ALA A 14 44.02 -11.70 6.93
C ALA A 14 42.57 -12.10 6.59
N GLU A 15 41.85 -12.74 7.53
CA GLU A 15 40.43 -13.09 7.41
C GLU A 15 39.47 -11.89 7.51
N LEU A 16 39.94 -10.72 7.95
CA LEU A 16 39.10 -9.52 8.02
C LEU A 16 38.76 -8.97 6.63
N PRO A 17 37.51 -8.51 6.41
CA PRO A 17 37.15 -7.82 5.18
C PRO A 17 37.96 -6.52 4.99
N GLU A 18 38.18 -6.12 3.74
CA GLU A 18 39.07 -5.00 3.38
C GLU A 18 38.74 -3.68 4.10
N ASP A 19 37.46 -3.40 4.28
CA ASP A 19 36.98 -2.19 4.97
C ASP A 19 37.27 -2.23 6.48
N GLY A 20 37.17 -3.42 7.10
CA GLY A 20 37.55 -3.66 8.49
C GLY A 20 39.05 -3.46 8.70
N ARG A 21 39.88 -3.97 7.78
CA ARG A 21 41.34 -3.78 7.80
C ARG A 21 41.72 -2.31 7.66
N ARG A 22 41.13 -1.58 6.70
CA ARG A 22 41.37 -0.13 6.54
C ARG A 22 40.96 0.68 7.76
N THR A 23 39.83 0.32 8.38
CA THR A 23 39.34 1.02 9.58
C THR A 23 40.28 0.81 10.76
N LEU A 24 40.76 -0.42 10.96
CA LEU A 24 41.75 -0.75 12.00
C LEU A 24 43.09 -0.03 11.78
N GLU A 25 43.54 0.07 10.53
CA GLU A 25 44.74 0.83 10.18
C GLU A 25 44.57 2.34 10.41
N GLN A 26 43.40 2.91 10.08
CA GLN A 26 43.10 4.34 10.27
C GLN A 26 43.06 4.76 11.74
N ILE A 27 42.59 3.89 12.63
CA ILE A 27 42.56 4.14 14.09
C ILE A 27 43.88 3.79 14.78
N GLY A 28 44.92 3.46 14.01
CA GLY A 28 46.26 3.14 14.53
C GLY A 28 46.39 1.73 15.12
N MET A 29 45.38 0.87 14.97
CA MET A 29 45.38 -0.53 15.42
C MET A 29 45.66 -1.48 14.25
N GLY A 30 46.71 -1.19 13.48
CA GLY A 30 47.18 -2.07 12.42
C GLY A 30 47.84 -3.34 12.95
N LEU A 31 48.21 -4.24 12.03
CA LEU A 31 48.88 -5.51 12.32
C LEU A 31 50.04 -5.42 13.33
N PRO A 32 50.96 -4.41 13.26
CA PRO A 32 52.08 -4.32 14.20
C PRO A 32 51.62 -4.09 15.65
N GLU A 33 50.56 -3.31 15.84
CA GLU A 33 50.04 -2.98 17.17
C GLU A 33 49.22 -4.14 17.74
N LEU A 34 48.48 -4.86 16.91
CA LEU A 34 47.78 -6.10 17.30
C LEU A 34 48.75 -7.21 17.72
N ARG A 35 49.89 -7.35 17.03
CA ARG A 35 50.97 -8.27 17.43
C ARG A 35 51.59 -7.88 18.77
N ARG A 36 51.80 -6.57 18.99
CA ARG A 36 52.32 -6.05 20.26
C ARG A 36 51.36 -6.32 21.42
N MET A 37 50.06 -6.13 21.20
CA MET A 37 49.03 -6.45 22.19
C MET A 37 48.98 -7.96 22.47
N ALA A 38 49.03 -8.79 21.43
CA ALA A 38 49.01 -10.26 21.56
C ALA A 38 50.22 -10.83 22.34
N ALA A 39 51.36 -10.15 22.30
CA ALA A 39 52.56 -10.54 23.04
C ALA A 39 52.48 -10.28 24.56
N GLY A 40 51.47 -9.53 25.04
CA GLY A 40 51.22 -9.32 26.47
C GLY A 40 50.47 -10.49 27.13
N GLU A 41 50.58 -10.63 28.45
CA GLU A 41 49.82 -11.64 29.20
C GLU A 41 48.30 -11.44 29.00
N GLY A 42 47.63 -12.44 28.41
CA GLY A 42 46.20 -12.38 28.08
C GLY A 42 45.85 -11.61 26.80
N GLY A 43 46.84 -11.07 26.09
CA GLY A 43 46.68 -10.21 24.93
C GLY A 43 45.93 -10.84 23.76
N MET A 44 46.13 -12.15 23.52
CA MET A 44 45.41 -12.87 22.45
C MET A 44 43.89 -12.90 22.65
N ARG A 45 43.39 -12.95 23.89
CA ARG A 45 41.93 -12.87 24.14
C ARG A 45 41.39 -11.49 23.82
N GLN A 46 42.16 -10.44 24.12
CA GLN A 46 41.79 -9.06 23.84
C GLN A 46 41.79 -8.79 22.33
N VAL A 47 42.82 -9.25 21.61
CA VAL A 47 42.89 -9.15 20.14
C VAL A 47 41.74 -9.89 19.49
N ARG A 48 41.43 -11.12 19.94
CA ARG A 48 40.27 -11.88 19.44
C ARG A 48 38.95 -11.14 19.69
N GLY A 49 38.79 -10.50 20.86
CA GLY A 49 37.64 -9.66 21.15
C GLY A 49 37.50 -8.48 20.17
N ILE A 50 38.58 -7.72 19.98
CA ILE A 50 38.60 -6.58 19.05
C ILE A 50 38.29 -7.03 17.62
N LEU A 51 38.99 -8.05 17.11
CA LEU A 51 38.78 -8.57 15.76
C LEU A 51 37.39 -9.19 15.57
N SER A 52 36.81 -9.78 16.63
CA SER A 52 35.44 -10.30 16.61
C SER A 52 34.38 -9.19 16.43
N GLU A 53 34.62 -7.99 16.97
CA GLU A 53 33.70 -6.87 16.77
C GLU A 53 33.70 -6.36 15.33
N PHE A 54 34.86 -6.39 14.66
CA PHE A 54 35.00 -5.97 13.27
C PHE A 54 34.59 -7.05 12.26
N THR A 55 34.70 -8.34 12.61
CA THR A 55 34.09 -9.43 11.84
C THR A 55 32.57 -9.47 12.03
N ALA A 56 32.04 -9.23 13.24
CA ALA A 56 30.60 -9.18 13.49
C ALA A 56 29.92 -7.91 12.95
N LYS A 57 30.59 -6.74 12.99
CA LYS A 57 30.12 -5.53 12.28
C LYS A 57 30.23 -5.67 10.77
N ALA A 58 31.10 -6.56 10.30
CA ALA A 58 31.19 -6.98 8.92
C ALA A 58 30.36 -8.23 8.61
N ASP A 59 29.22 -8.40 9.30
CA ASP A 59 28.05 -9.01 8.70
C ASP A 59 27.14 -7.90 8.13
N PRO A 60 27.52 -7.25 7.01
CA PRO A 60 26.59 -6.42 6.29
C PRO A 60 25.62 -7.38 5.61
N ARG A 61 24.55 -7.80 6.32
CA ARG A 61 23.35 -8.47 5.78
C ARG A 61 23.51 -8.78 4.30
N GLN A 62 24.17 -9.89 3.99
CA GLN A 62 24.51 -10.20 2.61
C GLN A 62 23.18 -10.30 1.85
N PRO A 63 22.91 -9.44 0.83
CA PRO A 63 21.66 -9.51 0.11
C PRO A 63 21.70 -10.78 -0.75
N GLY A 64 21.21 -11.88 -0.18
CA GLY A 64 21.11 -13.18 -0.87
C GLY A 64 21.50 -14.43 -0.09
N GLY A 65 21.90 -14.34 1.18
CA GLY A 65 22.44 -15.51 1.92
C GLY A 65 21.47 -16.36 2.75
N ASP A 66 20.23 -15.92 3.00
CA ASP A 66 19.26 -16.70 3.78
C ASP A 66 18.49 -17.69 2.89
N GLU A 67 19.10 -18.85 2.62
CA GLU A 67 18.44 -20.04 2.07
C GLU A 67 17.62 -20.77 3.17
N GLY A 68 16.64 -20.07 3.75
CA GLY A 68 15.35 -20.68 4.11
C GLY A 68 14.40 -20.49 2.91
N PRO A 69 13.31 -21.26 2.74
CA PRO A 69 12.59 -21.37 1.46
C PRO A 69 12.23 -19.99 0.89
N ALA A 70 13.06 -19.51 -0.05
CA ALA A 70 13.16 -18.11 -0.47
C ALA A 70 11.85 -17.54 -1.06
N GLN A 71 10.92 -18.44 -1.39
CA GLN A 71 9.60 -18.09 -1.89
C GLN A 71 8.63 -17.60 -0.80
N ARG A 72 8.71 -18.08 0.46
CA ARG A 72 7.76 -17.66 1.50
C ARG A 72 8.09 -16.28 2.08
N THR A 73 9.37 -15.97 2.25
CA THR A 73 9.86 -14.69 2.79
C THR A 73 9.70 -13.52 1.81
N ALA A 74 9.72 -13.78 0.49
CA ALA A 74 9.52 -12.74 -0.53
C ALA A 74 8.05 -12.35 -0.72
N VAL A 75 7.11 -13.27 -0.51
CA VAL A 75 5.67 -13.06 -0.73
C VAL A 75 5.00 -12.38 0.47
N TRP A 76 5.51 -12.64 1.68
CA TRP A 76 4.91 -12.17 2.93
C TRP A 76 4.78 -10.63 3.05
N PRO A 77 5.78 -9.82 2.66
CA PRO A 77 5.66 -8.36 2.68
C PRO A 77 4.56 -7.84 1.74
N TRP A 78 4.44 -8.43 0.54
CA TRP A 78 3.40 -8.08 -0.43
C TRP A 78 2.00 -8.49 0.03
N LEU A 79 1.90 -9.66 0.66
CA LEU A 79 0.66 -10.11 1.28
C LEU A 79 0.23 -9.19 2.43
N ARG A 80 1.17 -8.75 3.28
CA ARG A 80 0.89 -7.77 4.35
C ARG A 80 0.42 -6.43 3.78
N LEU A 81 1.04 -5.93 2.71
CA LEU A 81 0.62 -4.69 2.05
C LEU A 81 -0.80 -4.81 1.49
N LEU A 82 -1.11 -5.93 0.81
CA LEU A 82 -2.45 -6.22 0.31
C LEU A 82 -3.47 -6.29 1.44
N LEU A 83 -3.19 -7.04 2.51
CA LEU A 83 -4.08 -7.18 3.65
C LEU A 83 -4.31 -5.84 4.35
N ALA A 84 -3.28 -5.02 4.53
CA ALA A 84 -3.40 -3.69 5.11
C ALA A 84 -4.29 -2.77 4.25
N ALA A 85 -4.10 -2.79 2.92
CA ALA A 85 -4.91 -2.00 2.00
C ALA A 85 -6.39 -2.45 1.98
N VAL A 86 -6.64 -3.77 1.91
CA VAL A 86 -8.00 -4.33 1.92
C VAL A 86 -8.68 -4.06 3.26
N ALA A 87 -8.01 -4.31 4.39
CA ALA A 87 -8.56 -4.05 5.70
C ALA A 87 -8.86 -2.55 5.89
N GLY A 88 -7.94 -1.66 5.48
CA GLY A 88 -8.14 -0.23 5.53
C GLY A 88 -9.33 0.24 4.69
N PHE A 89 -9.51 -0.33 3.49
CA PHE A 89 -10.64 -0.03 2.62
C PHE A 89 -11.96 -0.49 3.24
N VAL A 90 -12.03 -1.73 3.74
CA VAL A 90 -13.22 -2.29 4.39
C VAL A 90 -13.59 -1.50 5.65
N VAL A 91 -12.61 -1.13 6.46
CA VAL A 91 -12.83 -0.30 7.66
C VAL A 91 -13.36 1.08 7.27
N CYS A 92 -12.81 1.70 6.22
CA CYS A 92 -13.32 2.95 5.69
C CYS A 92 -14.79 2.82 5.26
N GLU A 93 -15.11 1.85 4.41
CA GLU A 93 -16.47 1.59 3.92
C GLU A 93 -17.47 1.33 5.07
N LEU A 94 -17.13 0.48 6.03
CA LEU A 94 -17.99 0.21 7.18
C LEU A 94 -18.16 1.44 8.08
N SER A 95 -17.12 2.27 8.21
CA SER A 95 -17.19 3.50 9.00
C SER A 95 -18.16 4.52 8.39
N THR A 96 -18.37 4.51 7.07
CA THR A 96 -19.34 5.39 6.39
C THR A 96 -20.76 5.18 6.92
N LEU A 97 -21.10 3.93 7.30
CA LEU A 97 -22.42 3.56 7.79
C LEU A 97 -22.73 4.17 9.16
N VAL A 98 -21.70 4.50 9.94
CA VAL A 98 -21.84 5.01 11.30
C VAL A 98 -21.58 6.51 11.36
N LEU A 99 -20.43 6.95 10.83
CA LEU A 99 -19.87 8.30 11.02
C LEU A 99 -20.23 9.30 9.92
N GLY A 100 -20.81 8.85 8.80
CA GLY A 100 -21.07 9.68 7.62
C GLY A 100 -19.84 9.89 6.73
N GLY A 101 -20.03 10.54 5.57
CA GLY A 101 -19.03 10.59 4.49
C GLY A 101 -17.72 11.33 4.83
N VAL A 102 -17.79 12.45 5.56
CA VAL A 102 -16.58 13.27 5.84
C VAL A 102 -15.68 12.60 6.88
N LEU A 103 -16.27 12.04 7.94
CA LEU A 103 -15.51 11.38 9.01
C LEU A 103 -14.93 10.04 8.55
N SER A 104 -15.64 9.30 7.70
CA SER A 104 -15.11 8.05 7.12
C SER A 104 -13.92 8.30 6.19
N LEU A 105 -13.89 9.41 5.46
CA LEU A 105 -12.71 9.81 4.68
C LEU A 105 -11.47 10.00 5.57
N LEU A 106 -11.62 10.61 6.75
CA LEU A 106 -10.51 10.73 7.71
C LEU A 106 -10.02 9.36 8.20
N VAL A 107 -10.93 8.43 8.46
CA VAL A 107 -10.59 7.03 8.81
C VAL A 107 -9.80 6.38 7.67
N GLY A 108 -10.26 6.54 6.42
CA GLY A 108 -9.55 6.05 5.24
C GLY A 108 -8.15 6.64 5.09
N VAL A 109 -7.98 7.95 5.31
CA VAL A 109 -6.65 8.60 5.26
C VAL A 109 -5.73 8.07 6.36
N LEU A 110 -6.24 7.89 7.59
CA LEU A 110 -5.48 7.32 8.71
C LEU A 110 -5.06 5.87 8.42
N CYS A 111 -5.95 5.05 7.87
CA CYS A 111 -5.61 3.72 7.39
C CYS A 111 -4.55 3.76 6.28
N GLY A 112 -4.62 4.75 5.38
CA GLY A 112 -3.63 5.01 4.34
C GLY A 112 -2.21 5.25 4.87
N VAL A 113 -2.06 5.90 6.02
CA VAL A 113 -0.75 6.02 6.69
C VAL A 113 -0.19 4.64 7.03
N GLY A 114 -1.03 3.73 7.55
CA GLY A 114 -0.65 2.33 7.77
C GLY A 114 -0.26 1.59 6.49
N VAL A 115 -0.96 1.83 5.39
CA VAL A 115 -0.61 1.29 4.06
C VAL A 115 0.74 1.82 3.58
N ILE A 116 1.05 3.11 3.80
CA ILE A 116 2.36 3.69 3.47
C ILE A 116 3.46 3.06 4.32
N PHE A 117 3.24 2.86 5.62
CA PHE A 117 4.21 2.16 6.48
C PHE A 117 4.43 0.71 6.04
N ALA A 118 3.36 -0.02 5.71
CA ALA A 118 3.45 -1.36 5.15
C ALA A 118 4.23 -1.36 3.83
N ALA A 119 3.99 -0.37 2.98
CA ALA A 119 4.71 -0.18 1.72
C ALA A 119 6.20 0.07 1.98
N LEU A 120 6.56 0.93 2.93
CA LEU A 120 7.95 1.19 3.36
C LEU A 120 8.66 -0.08 3.85
N GLY A 121 7.93 -1.01 4.47
CA GLY A 121 8.44 -2.31 4.89
C GLY A 121 8.58 -3.37 3.79
N THR A 122 8.13 -3.09 2.55
CA THR A 122 8.31 -4.02 1.42
C THR A 122 9.70 -3.87 0.79
N ARG A 123 10.43 -4.99 0.65
CA ARG A 123 11.80 -5.03 0.09
C ARG A 123 11.82 -4.54 -1.37
N GLU A 124 12.89 -3.82 -1.74
CA GLU A 124 13.15 -3.42 -3.12
C GLU A 124 13.46 -4.64 -3.99
N SER A 125 12.57 -4.94 -4.94
CA SER A 125 12.83 -5.85 -6.06
C SER A 125 12.85 -5.05 -7.37
N ARG A 126 13.41 -5.61 -8.45
CA ARG A 126 13.35 -4.97 -9.78
C ARG A 126 11.89 -4.75 -10.17
N GLY A 127 11.49 -3.48 -10.35
CA GLY A 127 10.10 -3.08 -10.64
C GLY A 127 9.18 -3.02 -9.42
N GLY A 128 9.62 -3.49 -8.25
CA GLY A 128 8.84 -3.50 -7.01
C GLY A 128 8.51 -2.11 -6.47
N LEU A 129 9.38 -1.12 -6.68
CA LEU A 129 9.15 0.26 -6.24
C LEU A 129 7.95 0.89 -6.98
N VAL A 130 7.85 0.70 -8.29
CA VAL A 130 6.71 1.21 -9.09
C VAL A 130 5.42 0.51 -8.69
N LEU A 131 5.43 -0.82 -8.60
CA LEU A 131 4.25 -1.61 -8.20
C LEU A 131 3.75 -1.27 -6.79
N ARG A 132 4.67 -1.00 -5.87
CA ARG A 132 4.35 -0.57 -4.50
C ARG A 132 3.61 0.77 -4.50
N TRP A 133 4.11 1.77 -5.22
CA TRP A 133 3.45 3.07 -5.28
C TRP A 133 2.16 3.03 -6.09
N LEU A 134 2.04 2.14 -7.08
CA LEU A 134 0.78 1.86 -7.77
C LEU A 134 -0.27 1.28 -6.81
N MET A 135 0.10 0.37 -5.89
CA MET A 135 -0.83 -0.11 -4.87
C MET A 135 -1.28 0.99 -3.91
N VAL A 136 -0.35 1.84 -3.45
CA VAL A 136 -0.69 2.98 -2.58
C VAL A 136 -1.63 3.94 -3.31
N ALA A 137 -1.35 4.27 -4.57
CA ALA A 137 -2.21 5.11 -5.39
C ALA A 137 -3.60 4.48 -5.60
N ALA A 138 -3.66 3.19 -5.94
CA ALA A 138 -4.91 2.45 -6.12
C ALA A 138 -5.75 2.41 -4.83
N TYR A 139 -5.11 2.25 -3.67
CA TYR A 139 -5.78 2.36 -2.37
C TYR A 139 -6.43 3.74 -2.19
N TYR A 140 -5.69 4.84 -2.41
CA TYR A 140 -6.24 6.19 -2.28
C TYR A 140 -7.34 6.47 -3.30
N VAL A 141 -7.23 5.95 -4.53
CA VAL A 141 -8.31 6.03 -5.53
C VAL A 141 -9.58 5.33 -5.02
N LEU A 142 -9.46 4.13 -4.43
CA LEU A 142 -10.61 3.44 -3.85
C LEU A 142 -11.25 4.25 -2.71
N ILE A 143 -10.44 4.77 -1.78
CA ILE A 143 -10.94 5.60 -0.66
C ILE A 143 -11.63 6.86 -1.18
N PHE A 144 -11.04 7.50 -2.20
CA PHE A 144 -11.63 8.67 -2.82
C PHE A 144 -12.98 8.34 -3.46
N VAL A 145 -13.04 7.33 -4.34
CA VAL A 145 -14.29 6.91 -5.00
C VAL A 145 -15.36 6.53 -3.96
N ALA A 146 -15.00 5.74 -2.94
CA ALA A 146 -15.89 5.37 -1.84
C ALA A 146 -16.50 6.58 -1.13
N SER A 147 -15.73 7.65 -0.95
CA SER A 147 -16.23 8.88 -0.31
C SER A 147 -17.29 9.62 -1.15
N TYR A 148 -17.20 9.55 -2.47
CA TYR A 148 -18.21 10.13 -3.37
C TYR A 148 -19.43 9.23 -3.51
N THR A 149 -19.25 7.91 -3.50
CA THR A 149 -20.32 6.93 -3.65
C THR A 149 -20.95 6.52 -2.30
N THR A 150 -20.56 7.14 -1.19
CA THR A 150 -21.03 6.80 0.16
C THR A 150 -22.56 6.81 0.26
N GLN A 151 -23.22 7.81 -0.33
CA GLN A 151 -24.67 7.89 -0.30
C GLN A 151 -25.31 6.75 -1.11
N GLU A 152 -24.78 6.43 -2.28
CA GLU A 152 -25.28 5.35 -3.13
C GLU A 152 -25.13 3.99 -2.45
N TRP A 153 -23.93 3.72 -1.93
CA TRP A 153 -23.64 2.53 -1.13
C TRP A 153 -24.58 2.38 0.07
N TYR A 154 -24.75 3.45 0.85
CA TYR A 154 -25.65 3.46 1.99
C TYR A 154 -27.09 3.16 1.57
N MET A 155 -27.59 3.80 0.52
CA MET A 155 -28.96 3.63 0.04
C MET A 155 -29.20 2.24 -0.56
N GLN A 156 -28.20 1.64 -1.20
CA GLN A 156 -28.28 0.27 -1.69
C GLN A 156 -28.45 -0.72 -0.52
N LEU A 157 -27.65 -0.56 0.54
CA LEU A 157 -27.69 -1.44 1.71
C LEU A 157 -28.90 -1.21 2.62
N ARG A 158 -29.15 0.05 3.03
CA ARG A 158 -30.14 0.41 4.06
C ARG A 158 -31.35 1.17 3.56
N GLY A 159 -31.33 1.64 2.33
CA GLY A 159 -32.48 2.34 1.75
C GLY A 159 -33.70 1.42 1.66
N VAL A 160 -34.88 2.01 1.68
CA VAL A 160 -36.16 1.31 1.53
C VAL A 160 -36.83 1.84 0.27
N GLU A 161 -37.24 0.94 -0.61
CA GLU A 161 -38.03 1.31 -1.78
C GLU A 161 -39.43 1.69 -1.35
N GLN A 162 -39.85 2.89 -1.74
CA GLN A 162 -41.17 3.43 -1.43
C GLN A 162 -41.76 4.11 -2.66
N THR A 163 -43.10 4.09 -2.74
CA THR A 163 -43.81 4.85 -3.75
C THR A 163 -43.84 6.32 -3.34
N VAL A 164 -43.28 7.19 -4.18
CA VAL A 164 -43.26 8.63 -3.99
C VAL A 164 -44.02 9.34 -5.10
N THR A 165 -44.42 10.58 -4.85
CA THR A 165 -45.07 11.42 -5.88
C THR A 165 -44.09 12.47 -6.34
N ILE A 166 -43.87 12.59 -7.65
CA ILE A 166 -42.99 13.63 -8.21
C ILE A 166 -43.64 15.00 -8.00
N THR A 167 -42.86 15.97 -7.55
CA THR A 167 -43.32 17.34 -7.31
C THR A 167 -42.60 18.32 -8.22
N ALA A 168 -43.13 19.55 -8.31
CA ALA A 168 -42.52 20.61 -9.10
C ALA A 168 -41.02 20.73 -8.76
N PRO A 169 -40.12 20.68 -9.75
CA PRO A 169 -38.68 20.75 -9.49
C PRO A 169 -38.32 22.08 -8.82
N SER A 170 -37.22 22.08 -8.08
CA SER A 170 -36.59 23.31 -7.61
C SER A 170 -35.55 23.77 -8.63
N HIS A 171 -35.32 25.08 -8.70
CA HIS A 171 -34.24 25.63 -9.50
C HIS A 171 -33.28 26.36 -8.57
N GLN A 172 -32.01 26.05 -8.66
CA GLN A 172 -30.97 26.76 -7.93
C GLN A 172 -29.90 27.21 -8.92
N TRP A 173 -29.32 28.37 -8.67
CA TRP A 173 -28.21 28.88 -9.45
C TRP A 173 -26.91 28.33 -8.85
N ALA A 174 -26.17 27.56 -9.63
CA ALA A 174 -24.87 27.02 -9.23
C ALA A 174 -23.89 27.19 -10.38
N HIS A 175 -22.71 27.74 -10.11
CA HIS A 175 -21.65 27.96 -11.10
C HIS A 175 -22.11 28.74 -12.34
N GLY A 176 -22.96 29.76 -12.15
CA GLY A 176 -23.43 30.63 -13.24
C GLY A 176 -24.49 30.02 -14.15
N THR A 177 -24.93 28.78 -13.90
CA THR A 177 -26.01 28.13 -14.64
C THR A 177 -27.18 27.79 -13.71
N ARG A 178 -28.40 27.83 -14.27
CA ARG A 178 -29.61 27.41 -13.57
C ARG A 178 -29.68 25.89 -13.57
N GLN A 179 -29.46 25.28 -12.41
CA GLN A 179 -29.62 23.84 -12.22
C GLN A 179 -31.03 23.53 -11.77
N THR A 180 -31.67 22.57 -12.42
CA THR A 180 -32.98 22.04 -12.06
C THR A 180 -32.78 20.80 -11.19
N TYR A 181 -33.45 20.74 -10.04
CA TYR A 181 -33.43 19.58 -9.15
C TYR A 181 -34.82 19.01 -8.95
N CYS A 182 -34.91 17.70 -9.16
CA CYS A 182 -36.12 16.96 -8.94
C CYS A 182 -36.43 16.86 -7.45
N ARG A 183 -37.73 16.93 -7.15
CA ARG A 183 -38.24 16.84 -5.80
C ARG A 183 -39.34 15.79 -5.75
N VAL A 184 -39.34 15.01 -4.68
CA VAL A 184 -40.33 13.95 -4.46
C VAL A 184 -41.06 14.22 -3.15
N ARG A 185 -42.37 13.95 -3.14
CA ARG A 185 -43.19 13.92 -1.94
C ARG A 185 -43.32 12.48 -1.47
N LEU A 186 -42.96 12.26 -0.21
CA LEU A 186 -43.09 10.98 0.46
C LEU A 186 -44.54 10.75 0.95
N PRO A 187 -44.91 9.52 1.32
CA PRO A 187 -46.25 9.20 1.83
C PRO A 187 -46.65 9.99 3.08
N ASP A 188 -45.68 10.41 3.88
CA ASP A 188 -45.86 11.27 5.07
C ASP A 188 -46.12 12.76 4.71
N GLY A 189 -46.11 13.10 3.43
CA GLY A 189 -46.33 14.45 2.92
C GLY A 189 -45.08 15.33 2.85
N SER A 190 -43.95 14.86 3.38
CA SER A 190 -42.68 15.57 3.33
C SER A 190 -42.15 15.68 1.89
N VAL A 191 -41.45 16.77 1.57
CA VAL A 191 -40.90 17.00 0.22
C VAL A 191 -39.39 17.07 0.29
N HIS A 192 -38.73 16.21 -0.48
CA HIS A 192 -37.28 16.06 -0.48
C HIS A 192 -36.72 16.23 -1.89
N GLN A 193 -35.60 16.94 -1.97
CA GLN A 193 -34.79 17.00 -3.19
C GLN A 193 -34.08 15.67 -3.40
N VAL A 194 -34.09 15.14 -4.62
CA VAL A 194 -33.41 13.87 -4.94
C VAL A 194 -31.90 14.06 -5.07
N PHE A 195 -31.16 12.96 -4.91
CA PHE A 195 -29.70 12.96 -4.97
C PHE A 195 -29.12 13.27 -6.36
N ARG A 196 -29.58 12.55 -7.39
CA ARG A 196 -29.16 12.71 -8.79
C ARG A 196 -30.38 12.90 -9.67
N ASN A 197 -30.35 13.90 -10.56
CA ASN A 197 -31.39 14.12 -11.57
C ASN A 197 -31.06 13.29 -12.81
N ARG A 198 -31.38 11.99 -12.75
CA ARG A 198 -31.19 11.10 -13.91
C ARG A 198 -32.30 11.25 -14.94
N GLU A 199 -33.46 11.76 -14.51
CA GLU A 199 -34.67 11.89 -15.32
C GLU A 199 -35.15 13.35 -15.35
N ASP A 200 -35.83 13.73 -16.44
CA ASP A 200 -36.57 14.99 -16.47
C ASP A 200 -37.89 14.84 -15.71
N CYS A 201 -37.96 15.48 -14.55
CA CYS A 201 -39.11 15.44 -13.65
C CYS A 201 -40.13 16.54 -13.92
N ALA A 202 -39.83 17.52 -14.79
CA ALA A 202 -40.73 18.63 -15.06
C ALA A 202 -42.05 18.16 -15.69
N ASP A 203 -41.98 17.19 -16.60
CA ASP A 203 -43.15 16.67 -17.34
C ASP A 203 -43.96 15.63 -16.54
N ARG A 204 -43.43 15.17 -15.41
CA ARG A 204 -44.00 14.07 -14.61
C ARG A 204 -44.52 14.52 -13.24
N VAL A 205 -44.69 15.81 -13.03
CA VAL A 205 -45.21 16.35 -11.77
C VAL A 205 -46.59 15.74 -11.47
N GLY A 206 -46.76 15.22 -10.24
CA GLY A 206 -47.96 14.53 -9.79
C GLY A 206 -47.98 13.03 -10.08
N ALA A 207 -47.07 12.51 -10.92
CA ALA A 207 -46.96 11.08 -11.16
C ALA A 207 -46.39 10.34 -9.95
N LYS A 208 -46.88 9.11 -9.72
CA LYS A 208 -46.28 8.19 -8.76
C LYS A 208 -45.09 7.49 -9.38
N SER A 209 -44.04 7.28 -8.60
CA SER A 209 -42.83 6.58 -9.02
C SER A 209 -42.18 5.89 -7.82
N THR A 210 -41.20 5.03 -8.08
CA THR A 210 -40.43 4.37 -7.02
C THR A 210 -39.22 5.23 -6.68
N ALA A 211 -38.94 5.38 -5.38
CA ALA A 211 -37.70 5.95 -4.90
C ALA A 211 -37.16 5.13 -3.74
N VAL A 212 -35.84 5.06 -3.64
CA VAL A 212 -35.14 4.55 -2.47
C VAL A 212 -35.01 5.69 -1.46
N VAL A 213 -35.47 5.47 -0.24
CA VAL A 213 -35.51 6.46 0.85
C VAL A 213 -34.72 5.93 2.04
N ASP A 214 -33.95 6.81 2.69
CA ASP A 214 -33.32 6.53 3.98
C ASP A 214 -34.32 6.79 5.12
N SER A 215 -34.64 5.75 5.89
CA SER A 215 -35.56 5.85 7.03
C SER A 215 -35.06 6.79 8.14
N SER A 216 -33.74 7.03 8.20
CA SER A 216 -33.15 7.96 9.16
C SER A 216 -33.14 9.42 8.68
N GLY A 217 -33.49 9.67 7.42
CA GLY A 217 -33.50 11.01 6.82
C GLY A 217 -32.11 11.66 6.67
N ARG A 218 -31.03 10.89 6.86
CA ARG A 218 -29.65 11.36 6.76
C ARG A 218 -29.25 11.63 5.31
N PHE A 219 -29.77 10.82 4.39
CA PHE A 219 -29.47 10.93 2.96
C PHE A 219 -30.70 11.32 2.14
N ARG A 220 -30.43 12.01 1.02
CA ARG A 220 -31.48 12.41 0.07
C ARG A 220 -32.04 11.18 -0.65
N PRO A 221 -33.35 11.17 -1.00
CA PRO A 221 -33.93 10.07 -1.77
C PRO A 221 -33.25 9.90 -3.12
N PHE A 222 -33.19 8.65 -3.58
CA PHE A 222 -32.78 8.30 -4.93
C PHE A 222 -34.03 7.93 -5.73
N LEU A 223 -34.29 8.60 -6.85
CA LEU A 223 -35.42 8.29 -7.73
C LEU A 223 -35.06 7.09 -8.61
N GLY A 224 -35.83 6.00 -8.50
CA GLY A 224 -35.53 4.70 -9.10
C GLY A 224 -35.57 3.56 -8.08
N SER A 225 -35.21 2.38 -8.54
CA SER A 225 -35.07 1.17 -7.71
C SER A 225 -33.64 1.03 -7.18
N LYS A 226 -33.42 0.11 -6.24
CA LYS A 226 -32.08 -0.20 -5.73
C LYS A 226 -31.12 -0.72 -6.80
N SER A 227 -31.63 -1.43 -7.82
CA SER A 227 -30.78 -1.94 -8.91
C SER A 227 -30.25 -0.85 -9.82
N ASP A 228 -30.89 0.33 -9.82
CA ASP A 228 -30.47 1.47 -10.65
C ASP A 228 -29.35 2.30 -9.99
N ILE A 229 -29.01 1.97 -8.73
CA ILE A 229 -27.93 2.58 -7.96
C ILE A 229 -26.58 1.96 -8.36
N GLY A 230 -25.61 2.79 -8.75
CA GLY A 230 -24.22 2.36 -9.02
C GLY A 230 -23.86 2.14 -10.49
N ASP A 231 -24.74 2.50 -11.43
CA ASP A 231 -24.42 2.44 -12.86
C ASP A 231 -23.71 3.72 -13.32
N THR A 232 -22.41 3.85 -13.02
CA THR A 232 -21.58 5.02 -13.40
C THR A 232 -20.12 4.66 -13.70
N ALA A 233 -19.42 5.61 -14.35
CA ALA A 233 -17.98 5.60 -14.57
C ALA A 233 -17.15 5.39 -13.28
N GLU A 234 -17.71 5.73 -12.11
CA GLU A 234 -17.11 5.51 -10.80
C GLU A 234 -16.89 4.01 -10.53
N THR A 235 -17.81 3.16 -11.00
CA THR A 235 -17.73 1.69 -10.91
C THR A 235 -16.61 1.13 -11.78
N ALA A 236 -16.36 1.73 -12.95
CA ALA A 236 -15.23 1.33 -13.79
C ALA A 236 -13.89 1.72 -13.16
N VAL A 237 -13.80 2.92 -12.56
CA VAL A 237 -12.59 3.38 -11.86
C VAL A 237 -12.30 2.52 -10.63
N SER A 238 -13.32 2.17 -9.83
CA SER A 238 -13.15 1.31 -8.66
C SER A 238 -12.72 -0.10 -9.04
N LEU A 239 -13.31 -0.69 -10.10
CA LEU A 239 -12.88 -1.98 -10.64
C LEU A 239 -11.42 -1.95 -11.12
N GLY A 240 -11.01 -0.89 -11.83
CA GLY A 240 -9.63 -0.70 -12.27
C GLY A 240 -8.66 -0.62 -11.09
N ALA A 241 -8.98 0.17 -10.06
CA ALA A 241 -8.17 0.30 -8.86
C ALA A 241 -8.09 -1.01 -8.06
N ALA A 242 -9.21 -1.73 -7.93
CA ALA A 242 -9.24 -3.05 -7.29
C ALA A 242 -8.38 -4.08 -8.05
N ALA A 243 -8.45 -4.07 -9.38
CA ALA A 243 -7.61 -4.92 -10.21
C ALA A 243 -6.12 -4.62 -10.00
N VAL A 244 -5.72 -3.34 -9.95
CA VAL A 244 -4.33 -2.95 -9.66
C VAL A 244 -3.89 -3.44 -8.28
N LEU A 245 -4.73 -3.29 -7.25
CA LEU A 245 -4.43 -3.76 -5.89
C LEU A 245 -4.16 -5.26 -5.83
N VAL A 246 -4.89 -6.07 -6.59
CA VAL A 246 -4.75 -7.53 -6.60
C VAL A 246 -3.62 -8.00 -7.52
N LEU A 247 -3.48 -7.39 -8.70
CA LEU A 247 -2.52 -7.81 -9.73
C LEU A 247 -1.10 -7.34 -9.43
N ALA A 248 -0.91 -6.20 -8.75
CA ALA A 248 0.42 -5.69 -8.43
C ALA A 248 1.24 -6.63 -7.53
N PRO A 249 0.70 -7.20 -6.44
CA PRO A 249 1.37 -8.26 -5.66
C PRO A 249 1.71 -9.49 -6.52
N ALA A 250 0.79 -9.94 -7.37
CA ALA A 250 0.99 -11.11 -8.22
C ALA A 250 2.12 -10.88 -9.25
N GLY A 251 2.15 -9.70 -9.88
CA GLY A 251 3.19 -9.28 -10.81
C GLY A 251 4.56 -9.15 -10.15
N ALA A 252 4.62 -8.58 -8.94
CA ALA A 252 5.86 -8.48 -8.16
C ALA A 252 6.43 -9.86 -7.82
N VAL A 253 5.57 -10.80 -7.41
CA VAL A 253 5.96 -12.18 -7.10
C VAL A 253 6.40 -12.93 -8.36
N ALA A 254 5.76 -12.72 -9.50
CA ALA A 254 6.17 -13.33 -10.77
C ALA A 254 7.52 -12.81 -11.28
N MET A 255 7.75 -11.50 -11.24
CA MET A 255 9.01 -10.88 -11.66
C MET A 255 10.17 -11.22 -10.73
N GLY A 256 9.91 -11.41 -9.43
CA GLY A 256 10.90 -11.87 -8.46
C GLY A 256 11.38 -13.33 -8.66
N ARG A 257 10.68 -14.13 -9.50
CA ARG A 257 11.05 -15.51 -9.82
C ARG A 257 11.96 -15.65 -11.03
N VAL A 258 12.18 -14.58 -11.81
CA VAL A 258 13.02 -14.65 -13.01
C VAL A 258 14.49 -14.49 -12.59
N PRO A 259 15.33 -15.54 -12.67
CA PRO A 259 16.74 -15.41 -12.37
C PRO A 259 17.36 -14.37 -13.31
N PRO A 260 18.29 -13.52 -12.83
CA PRO A 260 18.94 -12.55 -13.70
C PRO A 260 19.61 -13.29 -14.85
N VAL A 261 19.24 -12.94 -16.09
CA VAL A 261 19.98 -13.35 -17.29
C VAL A 261 21.42 -12.89 -17.05
N ARG A 262 22.29 -13.85 -16.76
CA ARG A 262 23.72 -13.66 -16.53
C ARG A 262 24.27 -13.12 -17.85
N ARG A 263 24.30 -11.79 -18.00
CA ARG A 263 24.94 -11.13 -19.14
C ARG A 263 26.40 -11.56 -19.08
N SER A 264 26.76 -12.48 -19.97
CA SER A 264 28.10 -13.01 -20.11
C SER A 264 29.05 -11.81 -20.26
N ARG A 265 29.92 -11.63 -19.27
CA ARG A 265 31.05 -10.73 -19.32
C ARG A 265 32.17 -11.42 -20.11
N ASN A 266 31.88 -11.82 -21.34
CA ASN A 266 32.88 -12.16 -22.35
C ASN A 266 32.80 -11.04 -23.37
N ASP A 267 33.79 -10.15 -23.32
CA ASP A 267 34.33 -9.36 -24.45
C ASP A 267 35.07 -8.15 -23.88
N ARG A 268 36.21 -8.42 -23.21
CA ARG A 268 37.33 -7.47 -23.03
C ARG A 268 38.55 -8.24 -22.54
N ALA A 269 39.03 -9.13 -23.41
CA ALA A 269 40.39 -9.62 -23.41
C ALA A 269 40.89 -9.61 -24.87
N SER A 270 40.86 -8.43 -25.47
CA SER A 270 41.61 -8.10 -26.68
C SER A 270 42.41 -6.83 -26.37
N GLY A 271 43.73 -6.91 -26.54
CA GLY A 271 44.62 -5.74 -26.45
C GLY A 271 45.91 -5.95 -25.67
N THR A 272 46.82 -6.75 -26.26
CA THR A 272 48.27 -6.49 -26.42
C THR A 272 49.01 -5.62 -25.40
N ALA A 273 50.06 -6.18 -24.81
CA ALA A 273 51.38 -5.54 -24.78
C ALA A 273 52.46 -6.61 -24.95
N ALA A 274 53.11 -6.57 -26.12
CA ALA A 274 54.43 -7.13 -26.37
C ALA A 274 55.41 -5.94 -26.40
#